data_AF-A0A0F7XXP7-F1
#
_entry.id   AF-A0A0F7XXP7-F1
#
_cell.length_a   1.000
_cell.length_b   1.000
_cell.length_c   1.000
_cell.angle_alpha   90.00
_cell.angle_beta   90.00
_cell.angle_gamma   90.00
#
_symmetry.space_group_name_H-M   'P 1'
#
loop_
_entity.id
_entity.type
_entity.pdbx_description
1 polymer ?
#
loop_
_entity_poly.entity_id
_entity_poly.type
_entity_poly.pdbx_seq_one_letter_code
_entity_poly.pdbx_strand_id
1 'polypeptide(L)'
;MKLAIAFVLLPLFSSAAAVGVTFDVLNAPPAQSTSSTCQSYSMAVGVSLLSLSPFLIDSEATMKESETRIRAALKTTCPSCTVFNRDHWKLALEAYSSNKLTLGSKTFSNMPLLYEYLYQNAAITQKTPLDPALQVSISKSSIGFFLSVTELDGKKYPSGHVVTVLGVDAPKASNPGYRPALLILNSGSKNVPDQPVSDTQCIAWPDNGKPKYVGSLTWVSNYMIKHNRLDWVIRK
;
A
#
# COMPACT_ATOMS: atom_id res chain seq x y z
N MET A 1 3.94 -11.40 65.01
CA MET A 1 4.22 -10.36 64.00
C MET A 1 4.81 -11.01 62.76
N LYS A 2 4.12 -10.96 61.62
CA LYS A 2 4.65 -11.34 60.30
C LYS A 2 4.38 -10.19 59.35
N LEU A 3 5.43 -9.47 58.94
CA LEU A 3 5.37 -8.47 57.88
C LEU A 3 5.34 -9.21 56.54
N ALA A 4 4.28 -9.04 55.77
CA ALA A 4 4.25 -9.43 54.36
C ALA A 4 4.81 -8.27 53.53
N ILE A 5 5.95 -8.50 52.87
CA ILE A 5 6.54 -7.56 51.90
C ILE A 5 5.79 -7.78 50.59
N ALA A 6 4.90 -6.85 50.24
CA ALA A 6 4.26 -6.81 48.94
C ALA A 6 5.24 -6.25 47.90
N PHE A 7 5.85 -7.13 47.10
CA PHE A 7 6.61 -6.73 45.92
C PHE A 7 5.62 -6.27 44.84
N VAL A 8 5.49 -4.95 44.67
CA VAL A 8 4.76 -4.35 43.56
C VAL A 8 5.61 -4.50 42.30
N LEU A 9 5.30 -5.52 41.49
CA LEU A 9 5.77 -5.64 40.12
C LEU A 9 5.14 -4.52 39.27
N LEU A 10 5.85 -3.40 39.14
CA LEU A 10 5.56 -2.40 38.12
C LEU A 10 5.88 -3.03 36.74
N PRO A 11 4.90 -3.18 35.84
CA PRO A 11 5.20 -3.56 34.48
C PRO A 11 5.98 -2.41 33.84
N LEU A 12 7.26 -2.65 33.54
CA LEU A 12 8.01 -1.84 32.59
C LEU A 12 7.29 -1.93 31.25
N PHE A 13 6.47 -0.92 30.96
CA PHE A 13 5.96 -0.67 29.61
C PHE A 13 7.18 -0.38 28.73
N SER A 14 7.79 -1.43 28.20
CA SER A 14 8.66 -1.32 27.04
C SER A 14 7.81 -0.74 25.93
N SER A 15 7.97 0.56 25.71
CA SER A 15 7.55 1.20 24.49
C SER A 15 8.40 0.59 23.40
N ALA A 16 7.92 -0.51 22.82
CA ALA A 16 8.42 -1.00 21.56
C ALA A 16 8.29 0.17 20.60
N ALA A 17 9.41 0.87 20.35
CA ALA A 17 9.47 1.82 19.27
C ALA A 17 9.03 1.04 18.03
N ALA A 18 7.88 1.41 17.46
CA ALA A 18 7.45 0.86 16.19
C ALA A 18 8.51 1.28 15.17
N VAL A 19 9.48 0.41 14.91
CA VAL A 19 10.47 0.59 13.86
C VAL A 19 9.67 0.45 12.57
N GLY A 20 9.24 1.58 12.00
CA GLY A 20 8.44 1.61 10.79
C GLY A 20 9.24 1.22 9.56
N VAL A 21 8.52 0.90 8.47
CA VAL A 21 9.09 0.64 7.13
C VAL A 21 10.11 1.71 6.77
N THR A 22 11.36 1.32 6.48
CA THR A 22 12.41 2.28 6.08
C THR A 22 12.06 2.92 4.73
N PHE A 23 12.32 4.22 4.59
CA PHE A 23 12.05 4.94 3.33
C PHE A 23 12.75 4.29 2.13
N ASP A 24 13.93 3.70 2.33
CA ASP A 24 14.68 2.95 1.32
C ASP A 24 13.90 1.73 0.79
N VAL A 25 13.03 1.12 1.61
CA VAL A 25 12.15 0.03 1.19
C VAL A 25 10.95 0.53 0.37
N LEU A 26 10.56 1.80 0.54
CA LEU A 26 9.47 2.43 -0.22
C LEU A 26 9.96 3.08 -1.53
N ASN A 27 11.24 3.42 -1.59
CA ASN A 27 11.84 4.12 -2.71
C ASN A 27 12.64 3.17 -3.61
N ALA A 28 12.04 2.81 -4.75
CA ALA A 28 12.65 1.97 -5.77
C ALA A 28 13.03 0.52 -5.35
N PRO A 29 12.28 -0.19 -4.47
CA PRO A 29 12.58 -1.61 -4.25
C PRO A 29 12.42 -2.40 -5.54
N PRO A 30 13.30 -3.38 -5.80
CA PRO A 30 13.19 -4.23 -6.98
C PRO A 30 11.88 -5.02 -6.90
N ALA A 31 11.06 -4.91 -7.94
CA ALA A 31 9.84 -5.69 -7.99
C ALA A 31 10.17 -7.17 -8.26
N GLN A 32 9.47 -8.08 -7.58
CA GLN A 32 9.83 -9.51 -7.55
C GLN A 32 8.83 -10.42 -8.28
N SER A 33 7.86 -9.83 -8.98
CA SER A 33 6.75 -10.55 -9.61
C SER A 33 6.82 -10.50 -11.13
N THR A 34 7.18 -11.60 -11.77
CA THR A 34 7.24 -11.71 -13.24
C THR A 34 5.86 -11.70 -13.94
N SER A 35 4.73 -11.64 -13.23
CA SER A 35 3.36 -11.75 -13.78
C SER A 35 2.26 -10.95 -13.03
N SER A 36 0.97 -11.24 -13.30
CA SER A 36 -0.29 -10.59 -12.85
C SER A 36 -0.45 -10.39 -11.33
N THR A 37 0.52 -10.82 -10.53
CA THR A 37 0.61 -10.59 -9.08
C THR A 37 1.41 -9.35 -8.71
N CYS A 38 1.80 -8.49 -9.66
CA CYS A 38 2.46 -7.19 -9.41
C CYS A 38 1.86 -6.36 -8.26
N GLN A 39 0.54 -6.41 -8.12
CA GLN A 39 -0.21 -5.68 -7.09
C GLN A 39 0.06 -6.21 -5.66
N SER A 40 0.71 -7.37 -5.52
CA SER A 40 1.04 -7.99 -4.23
C SER A 40 2.03 -7.16 -3.43
N TYR A 41 2.92 -6.42 -4.11
CA TYR A 41 3.80 -5.44 -3.48
C TYR A 41 2.99 -4.33 -2.81
N SER A 42 2.11 -3.66 -3.56
CA SER A 42 1.28 -2.55 -3.06
C SER A 42 0.42 -2.98 -1.89
N MET A 43 -0.10 -4.21 -1.94
CA MET A 43 -0.88 -4.81 -0.85
C MET A 43 0.00 -5.17 0.36
N ALA A 44 1.14 -5.86 0.17
CA ALA A 44 2.01 -6.27 1.27
C ALA A 44 2.53 -5.06 2.06
N VAL A 45 2.98 -4.02 1.35
CA VAL A 45 3.43 -2.78 1.97
C VAL A 45 2.24 -1.98 2.54
N GLY A 46 1.13 -1.86 1.80
CA GLY A 46 -0.06 -1.18 2.31
C GLY A 46 -0.59 -1.78 3.61
N VAL A 47 -0.51 -3.11 3.73
CA VAL A 47 -0.86 -3.86 4.94
C VAL A 47 0.18 -3.67 6.04
N SER A 48 1.48 -3.70 5.76
CA SER A 48 2.52 -3.51 6.79
C SER A 48 2.51 -2.12 7.40
N LEU A 49 1.95 -1.14 6.70
CA LEU A 49 1.83 0.25 7.17
C LEU A 49 0.68 0.47 8.15
N LEU A 50 -0.20 -0.52 8.36
CA LEU A 50 -1.30 -0.42 9.31
C LEU A 50 -0.79 -0.58 10.73
N SER A 51 -1.25 0.26 11.65
CA SER A 51 -0.98 0.09 13.09
C SER A 51 -1.41 -1.27 13.65
N LEU A 52 -2.41 -1.91 13.02
CA LEU A 52 -2.93 -3.23 13.39
C LEU A 52 -2.26 -4.38 12.63
N SER A 53 -1.28 -4.08 11.78
CA SER A 53 -0.61 -5.09 10.98
C SER A 53 0.15 -6.07 11.86
N PRO A 54 -0.06 -7.38 11.72
CA PRO A 54 0.82 -8.37 12.34
C PRO A 54 2.15 -8.52 11.58
N PHE A 55 2.37 -7.71 10.53
CA PHE A 55 3.51 -7.82 9.64
C PHE A 55 4.37 -6.56 9.75
N LEU A 56 5.66 -6.78 9.99
CA LEU A 56 6.67 -5.75 9.91
C LEU A 56 7.45 -5.90 8.60
N ILE A 57 7.51 -4.81 7.84
CA ILE A 57 8.46 -4.66 6.74
C ILE A 57 9.43 -3.57 7.19
N ASP A 58 10.70 -3.91 7.35
CA ASP A 58 11.77 -3.00 7.82
C ASP A 58 12.98 -3.00 6.88
N SER A 59 13.01 -3.95 5.94
CA SER A 59 14.10 -4.23 5.02
C SER A 59 13.57 -4.80 3.72
N GLU A 60 14.42 -4.79 2.69
CA GLU A 60 14.10 -5.43 1.40
C GLU A 60 13.79 -6.93 1.58
N ALA A 61 14.47 -7.59 2.52
CA ALA A 61 14.27 -9.00 2.82
C ALA A 61 12.87 -9.29 3.41
N THR A 62 12.43 -8.50 4.39
CA THR A 62 11.10 -8.69 5.01
C THR A 62 9.97 -8.27 4.07
N MET A 63 10.22 -7.28 3.20
CA MET A 63 9.34 -6.93 2.09
C MET A 63 9.18 -8.09 1.09
N LYS A 64 10.30 -8.69 0.67
CA LYS A 64 10.35 -9.85 -0.23
C LYS A 64 9.56 -11.04 0.31
N GLU A 65 9.73 -11.32 1.59
CA GLU A 65 9.01 -12.40 2.27
C GLU A 65 7.51 -12.12 2.27
N SER A 66 7.11 -10.89 2.65
CA SER A 66 5.71 -10.47 2.70
C SER A 66 5.01 -10.56 1.34
N GLU A 67 5.65 -10.06 0.28
CA GLU A 67 5.15 -10.19 -1.11
C GLU A 67 5.00 -11.66 -1.52
N THR A 68 5.97 -12.50 -1.18
CA THR A 68 5.93 -13.93 -1.50
C THR A 68 4.78 -14.65 -0.80
N ARG A 69 4.55 -14.34 0.48
CA ARG A 69 3.48 -14.95 1.28
C ARG A 69 2.09 -14.56 0.78
N ILE A 70 1.84 -13.29 0.49
CA ILE A 70 0.53 -12.87 -0.01
C ILE A 70 0.28 -13.39 -1.44
N ARG A 71 1.33 -13.51 -2.25
CA ARG A 71 1.26 -14.15 -3.58
C ARG A 71 0.94 -15.65 -3.48
N ALA A 72 1.55 -16.36 -2.54
CA ALA A 72 1.21 -17.75 -2.28
C ALA A 72 -0.26 -17.87 -1.87
N ALA A 73 -0.75 -17.00 -0.98
CA ALA A 73 -2.16 -16.96 -0.60
C ALA A 73 -3.08 -16.74 -1.81
N LEU A 74 -2.77 -15.79 -2.71
CA LEU A 74 -3.54 -15.58 -3.96
C LEU A 74 -3.62 -16.84 -4.81
N LYS A 75 -2.48 -17.49 -5.06
CA LYS A 75 -2.44 -18.72 -5.86
C LYS A 75 -3.23 -19.85 -5.21
N THR A 76 -3.24 -19.95 -3.88
CA THR A 76 -4.09 -20.92 -3.17
C THR A 76 -5.58 -20.60 -3.31
N THR A 77 -5.97 -19.31 -3.28
CA THR A 77 -7.39 -18.92 -3.42
C THR A 77 -7.95 -19.19 -4.82
N CYS A 78 -7.12 -19.13 -5.86
CA CYS A 78 -7.51 -19.53 -7.20
C CYS A 78 -6.32 -20.08 -7.99
N PRO A 79 -6.05 -21.40 -7.91
CA PRO A 79 -4.89 -22.03 -8.54
C PRO A 79 -4.86 -21.93 -10.07
N SER A 80 -6.03 -21.88 -10.71
CA SER A 80 -6.19 -21.78 -12.16
C SER A 80 -6.35 -20.34 -12.66
N CYS A 81 -6.41 -19.34 -11.77
CA CYS A 81 -6.59 -17.95 -12.18
C CYS A 81 -5.30 -17.39 -12.79
N THR A 82 -5.45 -16.82 -13.98
CA THR A 82 -4.42 -15.96 -14.60
C THR A 82 -4.63 -14.49 -14.23
N VAL A 83 -5.85 -14.12 -13.81
CA VAL A 83 -6.24 -12.78 -13.37
C VAL A 83 -6.91 -12.87 -12.00
N PHE A 84 -6.46 -12.03 -11.06
CA PHE A 84 -7.01 -11.98 -9.71
C PHE A 84 -7.97 -10.80 -9.56
N ASN A 85 -9.23 -11.09 -9.23
CA ASN A 85 -10.23 -10.08 -8.93
C ASN A 85 -10.19 -9.69 -7.44
N ARG A 86 -11.01 -8.72 -7.06
CA ARG A 86 -11.10 -8.20 -5.69
C ARG A 86 -11.36 -9.29 -4.65
N ASP A 87 -12.22 -10.25 -4.94
CA ASP A 87 -12.58 -11.29 -3.97
C ASP A 87 -11.42 -12.26 -3.73
N HIS A 88 -10.65 -12.56 -4.78
CA HIS A 88 -9.39 -13.29 -4.62
C HIS A 88 -8.40 -12.52 -3.72
N TRP A 89 -8.27 -11.20 -3.90
CA TRP A 89 -7.44 -10.35 -3.03
C TRP A 89 -7.94 -10.31 -1.58
N LYS A 90 -9.27 -10.26 -1.38
CA LYS A 90 -9.87 -10.30 -0.05
C LYS A 90 -9.54 -11.61 0.66
N LEU A 91 -9.78 -12.74 -0.01
CA LEU A 91 -9.48 -14.07 0.53
C LEU A 91 -7.99 -14.25 0.79
N ALA A 92 -7.13 -13.75 -0.09
CA ALA A 92 -5.69 -13.81 0.08
C ALA A 92 -5.22 -12.98 1.28
N LEU A 93 -5.79 -11.79 1.51
CA LEU A 93 -5.50 -10.98 2.69
C LEU A 93 -5.96 -11.68 3.98
N GLU A 94 -7.16 -12.27 3.98
CA GLU A 94 -7.66 -13.02 5.12
C GLU A 94 -6.76 -14.22 5.42
N ALA A 95 -6.35 -14.99 4.40
CA ALA A 95 -5.42 -16.11 4.58
C ALA A 95 -4.04 -15.64 5.05
N TYR A 96 -3.49 -14.59 4.43
CA TYR A 96 -2.20 -14.02 4.77
C TYR A 96 -2.15 -13.59 6.24
N SER A 97 -3.19 -12.87 6.69
CA SER A 97 -3.34 -12.31 8.05
C SER A 97 -3.88 -13.28 9.11
N SER A 98 -4.02 -14.57 8.79
CA SER A 98 -4.66 -15.56 9.68
C SER A 98 -6.03 -15.10 10.17
N ASN A 99 -6.87 -14.60 9.26
CA ASN A 99 -8.21 -14.05 9.48
C ASN A 99 -8.28 -12.80 10.36
N LYS A 100 -7.17 -12.10 10.61
CA LYS A 100 -7.19 -10.86 11.42
C LYS A 100 -7.59 -9.62 10.62
N LEU A 101 -7.37 -9.63 9.31
CA LEU A 101 -7.59 -8.50 8.41
C LEU A 101 -8.47 -8.94 7.23
N THR A 102 -9.28 -8.02 6.72
CA THR A 102 -10.08 -8.21 5.50
C THR A 102 -10.14 -6.92 4.65
N LEU A 103 -10.60 -7.03 3.41
CA LEU A 103 -10.80 -5.87 2.52
C LEU A 103 -12.23 -5.33 2.64
N GLY A 104 -12.34 -4.12 3.21
CA GLY A 104 -13.51 -3.26 3.12
C GLY A 104 -13.62 -2.60 1.74
N SER A 105 -14.82 -2.13 1.41
CA SER A 105 -15.08 -1.38 0.18
C SER A 105 -16.18 -0.35 0.41
N LYS A 106 -16.06 0.80 -0.25
CA LYS A 106 -17.12 1.80 -0.34
C LYS A 106 -17.16 2.39 -1.75
N THR A 107 -18.34 2.39 -2.32
CA THR A 107 -18.65 3.07 -3.56
C THR A 107 -19.18 4.46 -3.23
N PHE A 108 -18.76 5.46 -3.99
CA PHE A 108 -19.17 6.85 -3.88
C PHE A 108 -20.00 7.22 -5.10
N SER A 109 -20.97 8.12 -4.93
CA SER A 109 -21.80 8.58 -6.04
C SER A 109 -21.02 9.43 -7.05
N ASN A 110 -19.93 10.07 -6.64
CA ASN A 110 -19.06 10.87 -7.50
C ASN A 110 -17.60 10.92 -6.98
N MET A 111 -16.68 11.38 -7.82
CA MET A 111 -15.26 11.52 -7.46
C MET A 111 -14.99 12.55 -6.34
N PRO A 112 -15.64 13.74 -6.32
CA PRO A 112 -15.45 14.68 -5.20
C PRO A 112 -15.70 14.07 -3.81
N LEU A 113 -16.74 13.25 -3.64
CA LEU A 113 -17.00 12.58 -2.37
C LEU A 113 -15.95 11.52 -2.02
N LEU A 114 -15.38 10.84 -3.02
CA LEU A 114 -14.25 9.93 -2.82
C LEU A 114 -13.02 10.72 -2.34
N TYR A 115 -12.70 11.85 -2.97
CA TYR A 115 -11.57 12.70 -2.56
C TYR A 115 -11.76 13.29 -1.17
N GLU A 116 -12.97 13.74 -0.84
CA GLU A 116 -13.27 14.20 0.51
C GLU A 116 -13.08 13.09 1.54
N TYR A 117 -13.55 11.88 1.25
CA TYR A 117 -13.38 10.75 2.16
C TYR A 117 -11.91 10.39 2.35
N LEU A 118 -11.11 10.35 1.27
CA LEU A 118 -9.68 10.14 1.36
C LEU A 118 -9.02 11.21 2.24
N TYR A 119 -9.30 12.49 1.99
CA TYR A 119 -8.73 13.59 2.76
C TYR A 119 -9.08 13.51 4.25
N GLN A 120 -10.34 13.21 4.58
CA GLN A 120 -10.80 13.13 5.98
C GLN A 120 -10.17 11.96 6.76
N ASN A 121 -9.68 10.93 6.07
CA ASN A 121 -9.17 9.70 6.70
C ASN A 121 -7.66 9.46 6.44
N ALA A 122 -7.01 10.29 5.64
CA ALA A 122 -5.58 10.18 5.37
C ALA A 122 -4.76 10.67 6.58
N ALA A 123 -3.69 9.93 6.91
CA ALA A 123 -2.75 10.34 7.95
C ALA A 123 -1.90 11.55 7.52
N ILE A 124 -1.70 11.72 6.21
CA ILE A 124 -0.91 12.80 5.61
C ILE A 124 -1.85 13.62 4.75
N THR A 125 -2.13 14.85 5.18
CA THR A 125 -3.11 15.75 4.55
C THR A 125 -2.48 16.95 3.84
N GLN A 126 -1.14 17.01 3.82
CA GLN A 126 -0.37 18.08 3.21
C GLN A 126 0.82 17.50 2.48
N LYS A 127 1.15 18.09 1.33
CA LYS A 127 2.33 17.69 0.57
C LYS A 127 3.59 18.09 1.31
N THR A 128 4.36 17.07 1.71
CA THR A 128 5.67 17.23 2.33
C THR A 128 6.75 16.61 1.46
N PRO A 129 8.02 17.01 1.63
CA PRO A 129 9.15 16.27 1.10
C PRO A 129 9.09 14.79 1.49
N LEU A 130 9.60 13.93 0.60
CA LEU A 130 9.75 12.51 0.86
C LEU A 130 11.00 12.28 1.71
N ASP A 131 10.86 12.40 3.03
CA ASP A 131 11.96 12.37 4.00
C ASP A 131 11.68 11.39 5.16
N PRO A 132 12.62 11.17 6.11
CA PRO A 132 12.36 10.33 7.29
C PRO A 132 11.20 10.80 8.17
N ALA A 133 10.78 12.07 8.14
CA ALA A 133 9.61 12.54 8.88
C ALA A 133 8.30 12.04 8.24
N LEU A 134 8.28 11.91 6.92
CA LEU A 134 7.19 11.25 6.20
C LEU A 134 7.07 9.78 6.62
N GLN A 135 8.19 9.07 6.80
CA GLN A 135 8.19 7.67 7.27
C GLN A 135 7.43 7.50 8.60
N VAL A 136 7.72 8.36 9.57
CA VAL A 136 7.04 8.37 10.89
C VAL A 136 5.54 8.63 10.73
N SER A 137 5.16 9.45 9.76
CA SER A 137 3.76 9.78 9.49
C SER A 137 3.02 8.61 8.83
N ILE A 138 3.66 7.93 7.88
CA ILE A 138 3.09 6.73 7.22
C ILE A 138 2.97 5.57 8.24
N SER A 139 3.98 5.35 9.09
CA SER A 139 3.96 4.25 10.07
C SER A 139 2.91 4.41 11.18
N LYS A 140 2.34 5.62 11.32
CA LYS A 140 1.23 5.91 12.25
C LYS A 140 -0.13 5.74 11.59
N SER A 141 -0.21 5.52 10.28
CA SER A 141 -1.50 5.41 9.60
C SER A 141 -2.27 4.18 10.08
N SER A 142 -3.52 4.40 10.49
CA SER A 142 -4.43 3.32 10.83
C SER A 142 -5.07 2.68 9.60
N ILE A 143 -5.00 3.33 8.42
CA ILE A 143 -5.70 2.89 7.21
C ILE A 143 -4.80 3.10 5.97
N GLY A 144 -4.64 2.04 5.18
CA GLY A 144 -4.07 2.06 3.84
C GLY A 144 -5.18 1.92 2.81
N PHE A 145 -5.25 2.88 1.89
CA PHE A 145 -6.31 2.95 0.88
C PHE A 145 -5.83 2.37 -0.45
N PHE A 146 -6.65 1.57 -1.11
CA PHE A 146 -6.38 1.02 -2.44
C PHE A 146 -7.33 1.64 -3.47
N LEU A 147 -6.75 2.11 -4.57
CA LEU A 147 -7.48 2.62 -5.72
C LEU A 147 -7.08 1.87 -6.98
N SER A 148 -8.02 1.71 -7.92
CA SER A 148 -7.70 1.31 -9.28
C SER A 148 -7.60 2.55 -10.16
N VAL A 149 -6.47 2.73 -10.84
CA VAL A 149 -6.22 3.84 -11.77
C VAL A 149 -6.08 3.35 -13.20
N THR A 150 -6.56 4.13 -14.17
CA THR A 150 -6.32 3.92 -15.60
C THR A 150 -5.23 4.85 -16.15
N GLU A 151 -4.83 5.85 -15.38
CA GLU A 151 -3.69 6.71 -15.69
C GLU A 151 -2.98 7.16 -14.40
N LEU A 152 -1.66 7.23 -14.43
CA LEU A 152 -0.80 7.74 -13.35
C LEU A 152 0.46 8.38 -13.95
N ASP A 153 0.66 9.68 -13.71
CA ASP A 153 1.78 10.48 -14.24
C ASP A 153 2.03 10.26 -15.75
N GLY A 154 0.94 10.33 -16.54
CA GLY A 154 0.97 10.14 -17.99
C GLY A 154 1.13 8.69 -18.46
N LYS A 155 1.30 7.72 -17.54
CA LYS A 155 1.30 6.28 -17.87
C LYS A 155 -0.12 5.75 -17.87
N LYS A 156 -0.51 5.06 -18.94
CA LYS A 156 -1.84 4.45 -19.09
C LYS A 156 -1.85 3.00 -18.66
N TYR A 157 -2.94 2.60 -18.01
CA TYR A 157 -3.25 1.25 -17.57
C TYR A 157 -4.66 0.88 -18.05
N PRO A 158 -4.83 0.45 -19.32
CA PRO A 158 -6.14 0.21 -19.92
C PRO A 158 -7.02 -0.74 -19.10
N SER A 159 -6.42 -1.77 -18.51
CA SER A 159 -7.13 -2.75 -17.70
C SER A 159 -7.33 -2.32 -16.23
N GLY A 160 -6.77 -1.18 -15.84
CA GLY A 160 -6.69 -0.69 -14.46
C GLY A 160 -5.48 -1.22 -13.71
N HIS A 161 -4.94 -0.39 -12.82
CA HIS A 161 -3.78 -0.69 -11.98
C HIS A 161 -4.06 -0.34 -10.53
N VAL A 162 -3.76 -1.24 -9.60
CA VAL A 162 -4.03 -1.00 -8.18
C VAL A 162 -2.83 -0.29 -7.56
N VAL A 163 -3.12 0.81 -6.88
CA VAL A 163 -2.15 1.63 -6.17
C VAL A 163 -2.59 1.82 -4.72
N THR A 164 -1.62 2.03 -3.83
CA THR A 164 -1.91 2.36 -2.43
C THR A 164 -1.78 3.86 -2.22
N VAL A 165 -2.81 4.50 -1.69
CA VAL A 165 -2.83 5.92 -1.31
C VAL A 165 -2.47 6.02 0.17
N LEU A 166 -1.43 6.80 0.45
CA LEU A 166 -0.87 7.01 1.80
C LEU A 166 -1.06 8.44 2.30
N GLY A 167 -1.41 9.37 1.41
CA GLY A 167 -1.59 10.78 1.72
C GLY A 167 -2.37 11.51 0.64
N VAL A 168 -2.92 12.65 1.01
CA VAL A 168 -3.78 13.49 0.16
C VAL A 168 -3.42 14.94 0.46
N ASP A 169 -2.98 15.71 -0.53
CA ASP A 169 -2.66 17.12 -0.35
C ASP A 169 -3.79 17.96 -0.92
N ALA A 170 -4.60 18.54 -0.02
CA ALA A 170 -5.74 19.36 -0.36
C ALA A 170 -6.25 20.20 0.81
N PRO A 171 -6.51 21.51 0.67
CA PRO A 171 -7.50 22.13 1.54
C PRO A 171 -8.88 21.55 1.21
N LYS A 172 -9.68 21.25 2.24
CA LYS A 172 -11.07 20.78 2.12
C LYS A 172 -11.87 21.78 1.28
N ALA A 173 -12.17 21.49 0.01
CA ALA A 173 -12.79 22.48 -0.87
C ALA A 173 -13.95 21.93 -1.71
N SER A 174 -15.04 22.70 -1.66
CA SER A 174 -16.35 22.62 -2.31
C SER A 174 -16.34 22.78 -3.84
N ASN A 175 -15.19 22.55 -4.51
CA ASN A 175 -15.08 22.67 -5.97
C ASN A 175 -15.29 21.30 -6.65
N PRO A 176 -16.36 21.13 -7.47
CA PRO A 176 -16.66 19.87 -8.13
C PRO A 176 -15.63 19.45 -9.21
N GLY A 177 -14.80 20.37 -9.70
CA GLY A 177 -13.70 20.08 -10.63
C GLY A 177 -12.36 19.77 -9.94
N TYR A 178 -12.33 19.74 -8.60
CA TYR A 178 -11.10 19.59 -7.83
C TYR A 178 -10.53 18.17 -7.88
N ARG A 179 -9.22 18.08 -8.05
CA ARG A 179 -8.44 16.84 -7.96
C ARG A 179 -7.28 17.07 -6.98
N PRO A 180 -7.23 16.37 -5.83
CA PRO A 180 -6.14 16.51 -4.88
C PRO A 180 -4.85 15.93 -5.45
N ALA A 181 -3.69 16.32 -4.92
CA ALA A 181 -2.50 15.50 -5.12
C ALA A 181 -2.55 14.30 -4.17
N LEU A 182 -2.11 13.14 -4.64
CA LEU A 182 -2.10 11.89 -3.86
C LEU A 182 -0.67 11.44 -3.63
N LEU A 183 -0.33 11.07 -2.39
CA LEU A 183 0.89 10.34 -2.10
C LEU A 183 0.61 8.87 -2.37
N ILE A 184 1.19 8.36 -3.45
CA ILE A 184 0.92 7.03 -3.97
C ILE A 184 2.15 6.14 -3.84
N LEU A 185 1.92 4.94 -3.31
CA LEU A 185 2.82 3.80 -3.46
C LEU A 185 2.38 2.96 -4.66
N ASN A 186 3.20 3.02 -5.72
CA ASN A 186 2.98 2.33 -6.99
C ASN A 186 3.92 1.13 -7.12
N SER A 187 3.39 -0.07 -7.37
CA SER A 187 4.14 -1.33 -7.57
C SER A 187 4.76 -1.50 -8.98
N GLY A 188 4.50 -0.60 -9.92
CA GLY A 188 4.78 -0.79 -11.34
C GLY A 188 5.52 0.37 -12.00
N SER A 189 6.38 1.08 -11.28
CA SER A 189 7.13 2.21 -11.86
C SER A 189 8.29 1.71 -12.70
N LYS A 190 8.32 2.09 -13.98
CA LYS A 190 9.47 1.86 -14.86
C LYS A 190 10.73 2.51 -14.30
N ASN A 191 11.81 1.75 -14.31
CA ASN A 191 13.15 2.25 -14.03
C ASN A 191 13.93 2.60 -15.32
N VAL A 192 13.38 2.29 -16.49
CA VAL A 192 13.98 2.54 -17.81
C VAL A 192 13.00 3.34 -18.70
N PRO A 193 13.37 4.53 -19.22
CA PRO A 193 12.45 5.44 -19.92
C PRO A 193 11.76 4.88 -21.17
N ASP A 194 12.45 4.06 -21.98
CA ASP A 194 12.06 3.81 -23.38
C ASP A 194 11.43 2.44 -23.68
N GLN A 195 11.10 1.66 -22.65
CA GLN A 195 10.45 0.35 -22.81
C GLN A 195 8.93 0.46 -22.64
N PRO A 196 8.05 -0.26 -23.35
CA PRO A 196 6.59 -0.22 -23.11
C PRO A 196 6.22 -0.72 -21.70
N VAL A 197 5.18 -0.12 -21.07
CA VAL A 197 4.63 -0.60 -19.78
C VAL A 197 3.78 -1.82 -20.10
N SER A 198 3.91 -2.93 -19.37
CA SER A 198 2.91 -3.99 -19.39
C SER A 198 2.06 -3.89 -18.11
N ASP A 199 0.74 -3.96 -18.25
CA ASP A 199 -0.26 -3.96 -17.15
C ASP A 199 -0.06 -5.11 -16.14
N THR A 200 0.83 -6.06 -16.44
CA THR A 200 0.93 -7.34 -15.74
C THR A 200 2.36 -7.77 -15.39
N GLN A 201 3.39 -6.96 -15.63
CA GLN A 201 4.77 -7.42 -15.50
C GLN A 201 5.63 -6.55 -14.58
N CYS A 202 6.15 -7.17 -13.53
CA CYS A 202 7.12 -6.60 -12.60
C CYS A 202 8.40 -7.45 -12.68
N ILE A 203 9.03 -7.44 -13.85
CA ILE A 203 10.13 -8.35 -14.18
C ILE A 203 11.36 -8.07 -13.28
N ALA A 204 11.91 -9.11 -12.67
CA ALA A 204 13.21 -9.11 -12.00
C ALA A 204 14.37 -9.05 -13.03
N TRP A 205 15.53 -8.50 -12.65
CA TRP A 205 16.73 -8.19 -13.47
C TRP A 205 17.15 -9.20 -14.58
N PRO A 206 17.82 -8.76 -15.67
CA PRO A 206 17.75 -7.45 -16.30
C PRO A 206 17.83 -7.44 -17.85
N ASP A 207 17.39 -6.32 -18.44
CA ASP A 207 18.15 -5.62 -19.47
C ASP A 207 19.24 -4.81 -18.72
N ASN A 208 20.54 -5.10 -18.88
CA ASN A 208 21.68 -4.32 -18.36
C ASN A 208 21.86 -4.18 -16.82
N GLY A 209 21.63 -5.24 -16.04
CA GLY A 209 21.93 -5.25 -14.60
C GLY A 209 21.00 -4.43 -13.68
N LYS A 210 19.87 -3.89 -14.17
CA LYS A 210 18.94 -3.05 -13.38
C LYS A 210 17.49 -3.56 -13.44
N PRO A 211 16.63 -3.24 -12.43
CA PRO A 211 15.26 -3.75 -12.39
C PRO A 211 14.42 -2.97 -13.35
N LYS A 212 13.66 -3.63 -14.21
CA LYS A 212 12.80 -2.95 -15.20
C LYS A 212 11.67 -2.17 -14.53
N TYR A 213 11.14 -2.72 -13.43
CA TYR A 213 10.08 -2.13 -12.64
C TYR A 213 10.44 -2.13 -11.16
N VAL A 214 10.06 -1.06 -10.46
CA VAL A 214 10.28 -0.87 -9.04
C VAL A 214 9.03 -0.33 -8.36
N GLY A 215 8.94 -0.56 -7.05
CA GLY A 215 8.03 0.20 -6.19
C GLY A 215 8.41 1.69 -6.21
N SER A 216 7.45 2.60 -6.13
CA SER A 216 7.77 4.02 -5.96
C SER A 216 6.75 4.69 -5.07
N LEU A 217 7.24 5.45 -4.08
CA LEU A 217 6.46 6.38 -3.30
C LEU A 217 6.60 7.79 -3.89
N THR A 218 5.52 8.39 -4.37
CA THR A 218 5.57 9.73 -4.97
C THR A 218 4.27 10.50 -4.81
N TRP A 219 4.36 11.83 -4.78
CA TRP A 219 3.22 12.72 -4.90
C TRP A 219 2.82 12.87 -6.36
N VAL A 220 1.59 12.52 -6.70
CA VAL A 220 1.04 12.62 -8.05
C VAL A 220 -0.13 13.61 -8.11
N SER A 221 -0.22 14.36 -9.19
CA SER A 221 -1.36 15.25 -9.48
C SER A 221 -2.06 14.88 -10.79
N ASN A 222 -1.37 14.15 -11.67
CA ASN A 222 -1.95 13.65 -12.90
C ASN A 222 -2.30 12.16 -12.75
N TYR A 223 -3.59 11.86 -12.58
CA TYR A 223 -4.07 10.49 -12.51
C TYR A 223 -5.53 10.40 -12.95
N MET A 224 -5.98 9.21 -13.32
CA MET A 224 -7.39 8.89 -13.55
C MET A 224 -7.78 7.65 -12.75
N ILE A 225 -8.77 7.78 -11.87
CA ILE A 225 -9.32 6.65 -11.12
C ILE A 225 -10.33 5.92 -12.00
N LYS A 226 -10.21 4.59 -12.10
CA LYS A 226 -11.05 3.72 -12.94
C LYS A 226 -12.52 3.74 -12.54
N HIS A 227 -12.79 3.81 -11.23
CA HIS A 227 -14.13 3.72 -10.66
C HIS A 227 -14.24 4.55 -9.37
N ASN A 228 -15.42 5.10 -9.08
CA ASN A 228 -15.72 5.81 -7.82
C ASN A 228 -15.82 4.84 -6.62
N ARG A 229 -14.84 3.95 -6.45
CA ARG A 229 -14.78 2.94 -5.39
C ARG A 229 -13.41 2.96 -4.76
N LEU A 230 -13.42 2.86 -3.44
CA LEU A 230 -12.27 2.78 -2.58
C LEU A 230 -12.30 1.45 -1.84
N ASP A 231 -11.15 0.76 -1.81
CA ASP A 231 -10.93 -0.43 -1.01
C ASP A 231 -9.93 -0.09 0.11
N TRP A 232 -10.04 -0.72 1.26
CA TRP A 232 -9.06 -0.55 2.35
C TRP A 232 -9.04 -1.77 3.26
N VAL A 233 -7.95 -1.93 4.00
CA VAL A 233 -7.84 -3.01 4.98
C VAL A 233 -8.53 -2.61 6.27
N ILE A 234 -9.37 -3.51 6.80
CA ILE A 234 -10.01 -3.39 8.10
C ILE A 234 -9.71 -4.60 8.97
N ARG A 235 -9.80 -4.41 10.28
CA ARG A 235 -9.80 -5.52 11.23
C ARG A 235 -11.07 -6.34 11.05
N LYS A 236 -10.92 -7.66 11.06
CA LYS A 236 -12.03 -8.62 11.10
C LYS A 236 -12.42 -8.92 12.54
#